data_AF-A0A6I3A6C1-F1
#
_entry.id   AF-A0A6I3A6C1-F1
#
_cell.length_a   1.000
_cell.length_b   1.000
_cell.length_c   1.000
_cell.angle_alpha   90.00
_cell.angle_beta   90.00
_cell.angle_gamma   90.00
#
_symmetry.space_group_name_H-M   'P 1'
#
loop_
_entity.id
_entity.type
_entity.pdbx_description
1 polymer ?
#
loop_
_entity_poly.entity_id
_entity_poly.type
_entity_poly.pdbx_seq_one_letter_code
_entity_poly.pdbx_strand_id
1 'polypeptide(L)' 'MTGKVWTAAELEAMAPAEVDALFEASIIRDVADAPQELLARTRSRILRRIEETEPTQRP' A
#
# COMPACT_ATOMS: atom_id res chain seq x y z
N MET A 1 -5.26 8.62 -4.88
CA MET A 1 -6.24 8.89 -3.80
C MET A 1 -5.47 9.44 -2.62
N THR A 2 -5.68 10.71 -2.29
CA THR A 2 -5.19 11.27 -1.03
C THR A 2 -6.20 10.89 0.04
N GLY A 3 -6.06 9.69 0.59
CA GLY A 3 -6.93 9.21 1.65
C GLY A 3 -6.80 10.08 2.90
N LYS A 4 -7.89 10.20 3.67
CA LYS A 4 -7.83 10.81 5.00
C LYS A 4 -6.78 10.06 5.83
N VAL A 5 -5.87 10.78 6.47
CA VAL A 5 -4.98 10.20 7.48
C VAL A 5 -5.74 10.21 8.80
N TRP A 6 -6.04 9.03 9.33
CA TRP A 6 -6.71 8.88 10.61
C TRP A 6 -5.72 8.93 11.77
N THR A 7 -6.04 9.72 12.78
CA THR A 7 -5.30 9.77 14.04
C THR A 7 -5.74 8.64 14.98
N ALA A 8 -4.87 8.27 15.93
CA ALA A 8 -5.21 7.25 16.94
C ALA A 8 -6.48 7.63 17.73
N ALA A 9 -6.59 8.89 18.17
CA ALA A 9 -7.75 9.38 18.89
C ALA A 9 -9.06 9.28 18.10
N GLU A 10 -9.02 9.49 16.78
CA GLU A 10 -10.20 9.31 15.92
C GLU A 10 -10.60 7.84 15.80
N LEU A 11 -9.64 6.93 15.70
CA LEU A 11 -9.91 5.49 15.63
C LEU A 11 -10.41 4.94 16.97
N GLU A 12 -9.86 5.42 18.10
CA GLU A 12 -10.28 5.05 19.45
C GLU A 12 -11.70 5.53 19.79
N ALA A 13 -12.15 6.62 19.15
CA ALA A 13 -13.51 7.13 19.32
C ALA A 13 -14.56 6.34 18.52
N MET A 14 -14.15 5.49 17.57
CA MET A 14 -15.04 4.64 16.77
C MET A 14 -15.36 3.33 17.50
N ALA A 15 -16.52 2.75 17.19
CA ALA A 15 -16.79 1.39 17.61
C ALA A 15 -15.83 0.41 16.90
N PRO A 16 -15.43 -0.72 17.52
CA PRO A 16 -14.52 -1.67 16.89
C PRO A 16 -14.97 -2.14 15.50
N ALA A 17 -16.26 -2.41 15.32
CA ALA A 17 -16.82 -2.81 14.03
C ALA A 17 -16.73 -1.72 12.94
N GLU A 18 -16.73 -0.45 13.34
CA GLU A 18 -16.57 0.69 12.41
C GLU A 18 -15.11 0.81 11.95
N VAL A 19 -14.15 0.56 12.86
CA VAL A 19 -12.73 0.50 12.51
C VAL A 19 -12.45 -0.66 11.55
N ASP A 20 -13.05 -1.82 11.80
CA ASP A 20 -12.91 -2.99 10.91
C ASP A 20 -13.47 -2.69 9.51
N ALA A 21 -14.67 -2.11 9.44
CA ALA A 21 -15.27 -1.72 8.17
C ALA A 21 -14.44 -0.66 7.43
N LEU A 22 -13.87 0.30 8.16
CA LEU A 22 -12.98 1.32 7.61
C LEU A 22 -11.71 0.69 7.03
N PHE A 23 -11.11 -0.26 7.74
CA PHE A 23 -9.93 -0.97 7.29
C PHE A 23 -10.21 -1.80 6.05
N GLU A 24 -11.28 -2.59 6.03
CA GLU A 24 -11.68 -3.38 4.86
C GLU A 24 -11.93 -2.53 3.62
N ALA A 25 -12.56 -1.36 3.78
CA ALA A 25 -12.78 -0.42 2.69
C ALA A 25 -11.48 0.21 2.15
N SER A 26 -10.40 0.20 2.94
CA SER A 26 -9.09 0.73 2.52
C SER A 26 -8.27 -0.25 1.67
N ILE A 27 -8.68 -1.52 1.60
CA ILE A 27 -7.95 -2.56 0.88
C ILE A 27 -8.27 -2.49 -0.62
N ILE A 28 -7.26 -2.14 -1.41
CA ILE A 28 -7.32 -2.21 -2.88
C ILE A 28 -7.09 -3.67 -3.30
N ARG A 29 -8.11 -4.30 -3.87
CA ARG A 29 -8.08 -5.70 -4.30
C ARG A 29 -7.69 -5.88 -5.77
N ASP A 30 -7.93 -4.88 -6.60
CA ASP A 30 -7.47 -4.83 -7.99
C ASP A 30 -6.33 -3.81 -8.15
N VAL A 31 -5.24 -4.26 -8.76
CA VAL A 31 -4.07 -3.42 -9.04
C VAL A 31 -4.42 -2.24 -9.97
N ALA A 32 -5.40 -2.41 -10.87
CA ALA A 32 -5.85 -1.34 -11.77
C ALA A 32 -6.46 -0.15 -11.01
N ASP A 33 -7.05 -0.40 -9.84
CA ASP A 33 -7.67 0.62 -8.99
C ASP A 33 -6.66 1.33 -8.08
N ALA A 34 -5.41 0.86 -8.05
CA ALA A 34 -4.40 1.41 -7.17
C ALA A 34 -3.94 2.81 -7.62
N PRO A 35 -3.61 3.71 -6.65
CA PRO A 35 -3.02 5.00 -6.98
C PRO A 35 -1.72 4.84 -7.79
N GLN A 36 -1.63 5.53 -8.93
CA GLN A 36 -0.49 5.41 -9.85
C GLN A 36 0.85 5.75 -9.20
N GLU A 37 0.88 6.73 -8.30
CA GLU A 37 2.08 7.09 -7.54
C GLU A 37 2.56 5.94 -6.63
N LEU A 38 1.62 5.24 -5.97
CA LEU A 38 1.94 4.07 -5.15
C LEU A 38 2.53 2.96 -6.01
N LEU A 39 1.93 2.69 -7.18
CA LEU A 39 2.44 1.69 -8.12
C LEU A 39 3.84 2.05 -8.61
N ALA A 40 4.06 3.31 -9.01
CA ALA A 40 5.36 3.78 -9.49
C ALA A 40 6.45 3.62 -8.42
N ARG A 41 6.19 4.07 -7.18
CA ARG A 41 7.13 3.95 -6.06
C ARG A 41 7.46 2.48 -5.74
N THR A 42 6.44 1.63 -5.69
CA THR A 42 6.60 0.20 -5.44
C THR A 42 7.40 -0.48 -6.55
N ARG A 43 7.09 -0.16 -7.82
CA ARG A 43 7.81 -0.69 -8.98
C ARG A 43 9.30 -0.34 -8.92
N SER A 44 9.63 0.92 -8.66
CA SER A 44 11.03 1.36 -8.53
C SER A 44 11.77 0.64 -7.39
N ARG A 45 11.09 0.36 -6.28
CA ARG A 45 11.68 -0.39 -5.16
C ARG A 45 11.93 -1.85 -5.53
N ILE A 46 11.00 -2.48 -6.22
CA ILE A 46 11.13 -3.88 -6.66
C ILE A 46 12.24 -4.02 -7.69
N LEU A 47 12.29 -3.14 -8.70
CA LEU A 47 13.34 -3.16 -9.73
C LEU A 47 14.74 -3.02 -9.12
N ARG A 48 14.91 -2.06 -8.20
CA ARG A 48 16.18 -1.91 -7.46
C ARG A 48 16.54 -3.19 -6.70
N ARG A 49 15.55 -3.81 -6.05
CA ARG A 49 15.80 -5.07 -5.33
C ARG A 49 16.25 -6.17 -6.28
N ILE A 50 15.63 -6.30 -7.45
CA ILE A 50 16.03 -7.27 -8.49
C ILE A 50 17.49 -7.01 -8.91
N GLU A 51 17.85 -5.77 -9.22
CA GLU A 51 19.23 -5.38 -9.58
C GLU A 51 20.24 -5.71 -8.48
N GLU A 52 19.86 -5.55 -7.20
CA GLU A 52 20.71 -5.83 -6.04
C GLU A 52 20.79 -7.32 -5.68
N THR A 53 19.81 -8.15 -6.03
CA THR A 53 19.72 -9.56 -5.58
C THR A 53 19.85 -10.61 -6.66
N GLU A 54 19.70 -10.26 -7.93
CA GLU A 54 20.08 -11.18 -9.01
C GLU A 54 21.60 -11.13 -9.17
N PRO A 55 22.34 -12.20 -8.80
CA PRO A 55 23.72 -12.29 -9.25
C PRO A 55 23.64 -12.29 -10.76
N THR A 56 24.41 -11.40 -11.39
CA THR A 56 24.62 -11.35 -12.82
C THR A 56 24.86 -12.77 -13.35
N GLN A 57 23.81 -13.47 -13.77
CA GLN A 57 23.92 -14.64 -14.63
C GLN A 57 24.16 -14.08 -16.03
N ARG A 58 25.35 -13.54 -16.24
CA ARG A 58 25.90 -13.40 -17.58
C ARG A 58 26.53 -14.74 -17.93
N PRO A 59 26.22 -15.32 -19.10
CA PRO A 59 27.02 -16.41 -19.66
C PRO A 59 28.46 -15.96 -19.95
#